data_AF-A0A0C1IPS4-F1
#
_entry.id   AF-A0A0C1IPS4-F1
#
_cell.length_a   1.000
_cell.length_b   1.000
_cell.length_c   1.000
_cell.angle_alpha   90.00
_cell.angle_beta   90.00
_cell.angle_gamma   90.00
#
_symmetry.space_group_name_H-M   'P 1'
#
loop_
_entity.id
_entity.type
_entity.pdbx_description
1 polymer ?
#
loop_
_entity_poly.entity_id
_entity_poly.type
_entity_poly.pdbx_seq_one_letter_code
_entity_poly.pdbx_strand_id
1 'polypeptide(L)' 'MKLLKTTLCIATLLAPASLHATPAAALAPAFGPDVVMHGGGCRKSSPPGQCCHMKKATGEVHCH' A
#
# COMPACT_ATOMS: atom_id res chain seq x y z
N MET A 1 -0.97 2.80 -69.42
CA MET A 1 0.02 3.86 -69.11
C MET A 1 -0.59 5.23 -69.39
N LYS A 2 -1.11 5.90 -68.37
CA LYS A 2 -1.44 7.33 -68.39
C LYS A 2 -1.06 7.89 -67.02
N LEU A 3 0.08 8.55 -67.00
CA LEU A 3 0.66 9.26 -65.87
C LEU A 3 -0.16 10.54 -65.69
N LEU A 4 -0.90 10.69 -64.58
CA LEU A 4 -1.55 11.96 -64.27
C LEU A 4 -1.56 12.26 -62.76
N LYS A 5 -0.51 12.97 -62.37
CA LYS A 5 -0.55 14.20 -61.56
C LYS A 5 -1.14 14.10 -60.15
N THR A 6 -0.21 14.03 -59.19
CA THR A 6 -0.11 14.97 -58.06
C THR A 6 -1.44 15.44 -57.45
N THR A 7 -1.92 14.71 -56.46
CA THR A 7 -2.81 15.22 -55.42
C THR A 7 -2.22 14.71 -54.10
N LEU A 8 -1.25 15.44 -53.54
CA LEU A 8 -1.51 16.33 -52.42
C LEU A 8 -2.52 15.72 -51.45
N CYS A 9 -2.02 15.08 -50.40
CA CYS A 9 -2.53 15.32 -49.05
C CYS A 9 -1.41 14.96 -48.08
N ILE A 10 -0.87 16.05 -47.53
CA ILE A 10 0.24 16.08 -46.60
C ILE A 10 -0.09 15.19 -45.41
N ALA A 11 0.95 14.46 -45.03
CA ALA A 11 0.98 13.50 -43.96
C ALA A 11 0.53 14.08 -42.61
N THR A 12 0.14 13.14 -41.76
CA THR A 12 0.20 13.18 -40.30
C THR A 12 -0.81 14.09 -39.60
N LEU A 13 -1.96 13.48 -39.28
CA LEU A 13 -2.80 13.90 -38.17
C LEU A 13 -1.95 13.98 -36.90
N LEU A 14 -1.82 15.19 -36.37
CA LEU A 14 -1.24 15.47 -35.07
C LEU A 14 -2.25 15.04 -34.00
N ALA A 15 -2.09 13.83 -33.44
CA ALA A 15 -2.90 13.40 -32.30
C ALA A 15 -2.33 13.99 -31.00
N PRO A 16 -3.13 14.70 -30.18
CA PRO A 16 -2.68 15.17 -28.88
C PRO A 16 -2.53 13.97 -27.93
N ALA A 17 -1.35 13.80 -27.35
CA ALA A 17 -1.12 12.81 -26.31
C ALA A 17 -1.97 13.16 -25.08
N SER A 18 -2.89 12.28 -24.69
CA SER A 18 -3.71 12.45 -23.49
C SER A 18 -2.84 12.28 -22.24
N LEU A 19 -2.55 13.38 -21.55
CA LEU A 19 -2.00 13.33 -20.19
C LEU A 19 -3.08 12.78 -19.25
N HIS A 20 -2.87 11.57 -18.74
CA HIS A 20 -3.69 11.02 -17.66
C HIS A 20 -3.10 11.47 -16.32
N ALA A 21 -3.84 12.27 -15.57
CA ALA A 21 -3.52 12.55 -14.19
C ALA A 21 -3.80 11.29 -13.35
N THR A 22 -2.76 10.66 -12.82
CA THR A 22 -2.91 9.57 -11.84
C THR A 22 -3.40 10.15 -10.52
N PRO A 23 -4.56 9.73 -9.98
CA PRO A 23 -4.96 10.14 -8.64
C PRO A 23 -3.95 9.60 -7.64
N ALA A 24 -3.42 10.48 -6.79
CA ALA A 24 -2.64 10.05 -5.64
C ALA A 24 -3.56 9.22 -4.73
N ALA A 25 -3.26 7.94 -4.58
CA ALA A 25 -3.92 7.10 -3.60
C ALA A 25 -3.63 7.68 -2.21
N ALA A 26 -4.63 8.32 -1.61
CA ALA A 26 -4.56 8.71 -0.22
C ALA A 26 -4.52 7.42 0.62
N LEU A 27 -3.35 7.12 1.16
CA LEU A 27 -3.20 6.08 2.16
C LEU A 27 -4.00 6.52 3.38
N ALA A 28 -5.18 5.94 3.58
CA ALA A 28 -5.90 6.07 4.82
C ALA A 28 -4.98 5.55 5.95
N PRO A 29 -4.79 6.30 7.04
CA PRO A 29 -4.00 5.79 8.14
C PRO A 29 -4.74 4.61 8.76
N ALA A 30 -4.09 3.45 8.74
CA ALA A 30 -4.56 2.24 9.39
C ALA A 30 -4.41 2.37 10.91
N PHE A 31 -5.24 3.21 11.53
CA PHE A 31 -5.43 3.17 12.97
C PHE A 31 -6.42 2.05 13.28
N GLY A 32 -5.90 0.82 13.32
CA GLY A 32 -6.56 -0.26 14.06
C GLY A 32 -6.67 0.11 15.55
N PRO A 33 -7.49 -0.60 16.35
CA PRO A 33 -7.63 -0.31 17.77
C PRO A 33 -6.24 -0.22 18.40
N ASP A 34 -5.98 0.88 19.09
CA ASP A 34 -4.73 1.12 19.81
C ASP A 34 -4.63 0.06 20.90
N VAL A 35 -4.05 -1.08 20.56
CA VAL A 35 -3.75 -2.12 21.52
C VAL A 35 -2.66 -1.49 22.36
N VAL A 36 -3.01 -1.06 23.57
CA VAL A 36 -2.07 -0.49 24.53
C VAL A 36 -0.99 -1.55 24.79
N MET A 37 0.08 -1.48 24.00
CA MET A 37 1.20 -2.39 24.07
C MET A 37 1.95 -2.01 25.34
N HIS A 38 1.67 -2.74 26.42
CA HIS A 38 2.44 -2.65 27.63
C HIS A 38 3.89 -3.01 27.27
N GLY A 39 4.79 -2.03 27.41
CA GLY A 39 6.19 -2.12 26.97
C GLY A 39 6.96 -3.24 27.68
N GLY A 40 6.96 -4.44 27.09
CA GLY A 40 7.62 -5.61 27.65
C GLY A 40 7.86 -6.75 26.67
N GLY A 41 7.12 -6.79 25.55
CA GLY A 41 7.24 -7.82 24.51
C GLY A 41 6.82 -9.22 24.98
N CYS A 42 6.35 -10.06 24.05
CA CYS A 42 5.93 -11.42 24.40
C CYS A 42 7.11 -12.22 24.96
N ARG A 43 6.87 -13.10 25.94
CA ARG A 43 7.88 -14.08 26.33
C ARG A 43 8.17 -15.00 25.16
N LYS A 44 9.44 -15.36 24.98
CA LYS A 44 9.88 -16.31 23.94
C LYS A 44 9.21 -17.69 24.06
N SER A 45 8.80 -18.07 25.27
CA SER A 45 8.11 -19.32 25.57
C SER A 45 6.58 -19.21 25.46
N SER A 46 6.05 -18.15 24.84
CA SER A 46 4.59 -18.03 24.67
C SER A 46 4.07 -19.13 23.72
N PRO A 47 2.90 -19.71 24.00
CA PRO A 47 2.27 -20.68 23.09
C PRO A 47 1.98 -20.07 21.72
N PRO A 48 1.83 -20.88 20.65
CA PRO A 48 1.41 -20.39 19.35
C PRO A 48 0.08 -19.63 19.44
N GLY A 49 0.05 -18.41 18.88
CA GLY A 49 -1.15 -17.58 18.84
C GLY A 49 -1.42 -16.76 20.12
N GLN A 50 -0.69 -16.99 21.21
CA GLN A 50 -0.82 -16.22 22.45
C GLN A 50 0.44 -15.42 22.74
N CYS A 51 0.28 -14.25 23.34
CA CYS A 51 1.36 -13.42 23.85
C CYS A 51 1.31 -13.39 25.38
N CYS A 52 2.24 -14.07 26.03
CA CYS A 52 2.31 -14.12 27.49
C CYS A 52 3.37 -13.17 28.04
N HIS A 53 3.08 -12.51 29.17
CA HIS A 53 3.98 -11.58 29.82
C HIS A 53 4.03 -11.80 31.34
N MET A 54 5.21 -11.52 31.92
CA MET A 54 5.40 -11.54 33.37
C MET A 54 5.11 -10.15 33.94
N LYS A 55 4.11 -10.05 34.82
CA LYS A 55 3.84 -8.83 35.58
C LYS A 55 4.89 -8.72 36.69
N LYS A 56 5.96 -7.96 36.47
CA LYS A 56 7.09 -7.83 37.42
C LYS A 56 6.68 -7.45 38.84
N ALA A 57 5.60 -6.68 38.98
CA ALA A 57 5.07 -6.25 40.28
C ALA A 57 4.46 -7.39 41.11
N THR A 58 3.82 -8.38 40.47
CA THR A 58 3.14 -9.49 41.19
C THR A 58 3.83 -10.84 41.00
N GLY A 59 4.72 -10.95 40.02
CA GLY A 59 5.35 -12.23 39.65
C GLY A 59 4.41 -13.18 38.90
N GLU A 60 3.24 -12.72 38.47
CA GLU A 60 2.26 -13.53 37.76
C GLU A 60 2.42 -13.42 36.25
N VAL A 61 2.16 -14.54 35.56
CA VAL A 61 2.09 -14.58 34.10
C VAL A 61 0.65 -14.41 33.68
N HIS A 62 0.42 -13.47 32.76
CA HIS A 62 -0.85 -13.36 32.05
C HIS A 62 -0.60 -13.55 30.54
N CYS A 63 -1.60 -14.09 29.84
CA CYS A 63 -1.55 -14.30 28.39
C CYS A 63 -2.71 -13.59 27.70
N HIS A 64 -2.44 -13.04 26.53
CA HIS A 64 -3.42 -12.49 25.59
C HIS A 64 -3.49 -13.37 24.36
#